data_AF-A0AAV8DQD2-F1
#
_entry.id   AF-A0AAV8DQD2-F1
#
_cell.length_a   1.000
_cell.length_b   1.000
_cell.length_c   1.000
_cell.angle_alpha   90.00
_cell.angle_beta   90.00
_cell.angle_gamma   90.00
#
_symmetry.space_group_name_H-M   'P 1'
#
loop_
_entity.id
_entity.type
_entity.pdbx_description
1 polymer ?
#
loop_
_entity_poly.entity_id
_entity_poly.type
_entity_poly.pdbx_seq_one_letter_code
_entity_poly.pdbx_strand_id
1 'polypeptide(L)'
;MLMGPGVINQPLLYLQVTRFKCGGFTFAHKTCHVIADAHGWAQFLTAIGEFARGADQPNVLPVWDRHLLLARDPPAPTHIHLEYEPMEDATQEDFHILLKAPVPANLVQRSFLFGPKDISGLKKYAKSLESVSYVSRFELITASVWRSRTIALDYNPDHEIRVQFPVSSRGTMVPPLPTGFYGNAFARAVACSKSGKLCSNPLGYALTLVKEAKEKARASDFLQSLADLTVLRGRPQMMVARTFLVTDVTRASFQDVDFGWGGGIFGGMFGEKSLPGSTMYTNFKNSDGEEVVVVPMCLPELAMATFKAELESLIQA
;
A
#
# COMPACT_ATOMS: atom_id res chain seq x y z
N MET A 1 -1.92 8.19 9.42
CA MET A 1 -2.11 7.57 10.75
C MET A 1 -2.23 8.71 11.75
N LEU A 2 -3.40 8.86 12.36
CA LEU A 2 -3.71 9.94 13.30
C LEU A 2 -2.98 9.65 14.62
N MET A 3 -2.04 10.51 15.00
CA MET A 3 -1.39 10.47 16.30
C MET A 3 -2.32 11.13 17.32
N GLY A 4 -3.13 10.33 18.03
CA GLY A 4 -3.89 10.81 19.19
C GLY A 4 -2.97 11.09 20.40
N PRO A 5 -3.48 11.64 21.51
CA PRO A 5 -2.72 12.02 22.70
C PRO A 5 -2.01 10.87 23.47
N GLY A 6 -2.03 9.64 22.94
CA GLY A 6 -1.42 8.44 23.54
C GLY A 6 -0.03 8.08 23.01
N VAL A 7 0.71 8.99 22.37
CA VAL A 7 1.96 8.68 21.64
C VAL A 7 3.22 8.89 22.49
N ILE A 8 3.14 9.73 23.53
CA ILE A 8 4.28 10.01 24.42
C ILE A 8 4.54 8.77 25.29
N ASN A 9 5.80 8.38 25.45
CA ASN A 9 6.26 7.23 26.24
C ASN A 9 5.76 5.85 25.77
N GLN A 10 5.36 5.71 24.50
CA GLN A 10 5.09 4.40 23.92
C GLN A 10 6.37 3.78 23.34
N PRO A 11 6.64 2.49 23.61
CA PRO A 11 7.69 1.74 22.91
C PRO A 11 7.55 1.87 21.38
N LEU A 12 8.68 2.17 20.75
CA LEU A 12 8.81 2.33 19.31
C LEU A 12 8.78 1.00 18.55
N LEU A 13 9.08 -0.08 19.26
CA LEU A 13 9.17 -1.44 18.75
C LEU A 13 8.70 -2.42 19.82
N TYR A 14 7.84 -3.34 19.43
CA TYR A 14 7.54 -4.57 20.15
C TYR A 14 7.92 -5.76 19.28
N LEU A 15 8.51 -6.78 19.88
CA LEU A 15 8.85 -8.04 19.24
C LEU A 15 8.21 -9.18 20.02
N GLN A 16 7.69 -10.18 19.31
CA GLN A 16 7.13 -11.38 19.90
C GLN A 16 7.56 -12.60 19.10
N VAL A 17 8.09 -13.61 19.79
CA VAL A 17 8.35 -14.93 19.20
C VAL A 17 7.33 -15.90 19.76
N THR A 18 6.58 -16.57 18.88
CA THR A 18 5.60 -17.58 19.28
C THR A 18 6.03 -18.92 18.71
N ARG A 19 6.38 -19.87 19.58
CA ARG A 19 6.76 -21.23 19.19
C ARG A 19 5.53 -22.14 19.15
N PHE A 20 5.36 -22.88 18.07
CA PHE A 20 4.29 -23.87 17.91
C PHE A 20 4.72 -25.24 18.41
N LYS A 21 3.74 -26.10 18.72
CA LYS A 21 3.96 -27.47 19.19
C LYS A 21 4.74 -28.34 18.20
N CYS A 22 4.64 -28.05 16.89
CA CYS A 22 5.37 -28.76 15.83
C CYS A 22 6.84 -28.32 15.70
N GLY A 23 7.32 -27.40 16.54
CA GLY A 23 8.70 -26.90 16.49
C GLY A 23 8.91 -25.65 15.63
N GLY A 24 7.98 -25.33 14.72
CA GLY A 24 7.99 -24.05 14.00
C GLY A 24 7.73 -22.84 14.92
N PHE A 25 7.93 -21.63 14.41
CA PHE A 25 7.65 -20.40 15.16
C PHE A 25 7.20 -19.25 14.24
N THR A 26 6.57 -18.23 14.82
CA THR A 26 6.41 -16.91 14.21
C THR A 26 7.28 -15.88 14.91
N PHE A 27 7.85 -14.96 14.13
CA PHE A 27 8.45 -13.72 14.61
C PHE A 27 7.52 -12.57 14.22
N ALA A 28 6.83 -12.01 15.21
CA ALA A 28 5.93 -10.89 15.04
C ALA A 28 6.56 -9.60 15.57
N HIS A 29 6.23 -8.48 14.94
CA HIS A 29 6.66 -7.17 15.38
C HIS A 29 5.49 -6.19 15.33
N LYS A 30 5.58 -5.15 16.16
CA LYS A 30 4.75 -3.94 16.06
C LYS A 30 5.67 -2.73 16.14
N THR A 31 5.60 -1.86 15.15
CA THR A 31 6.49 -0.71 15.01
C THR A 31 5.73 0.60 14.96
N CYS A 32 6.34 1.65 15.51
CA CYS A 32 5.86 3.01 15.28
C CYS A 32 6.23 3.44 13.85
N HIS A 33 5.23 3.56 12.98
CA HIS A 33 5.43 3.88 11.56
C HIS A 33 6.09 5.26 11.32
N VAL A 34 6.14 6.16 12.31
CA VAL A 34 6.90 7.43 12.18
C VAL A 34 8.40 7.20 12.03
N ILE A 35 8.91 6.06 12.49
CA ILE A 35 10.33 5.74 12.39
C ILE A 35 10.67 5.37 10.95
N ALA A 36 9.99 4.41 10.36
CA ALA A 36 10.34 3.90 9.04
C ALA A 36 9.12 3.42 8.28
N ASP A 37 9.22 3.45 6.96
CA ASP A 37 8.31 2.74 6.07
C ASP A 37 8.70 1.25 5.96
N ALA A 38 7.93 0.48 5.18
CA ALA A 38 8.17 -0.94 4.99
C ALA A 38 9.59 -1.27 4.50
N HIS A 39 10.21 -0.39 3.69
CA HIS A 39 11.58 -0.61 3.21
C HIS A 39 12.59 -0.42 4.33
N GLY A 40 12.48 0.67 5.10
CA GLY A 40 13.34 0.86 6.28
C GLY A 40 13.17 -0.28 7.29
N TRP A 41 11.95 -0.79 7.44
CA TRP A 41 11.69 -1.93 8.32
C TRP A 41 12.31 -3.24 7.81
N ALA A 42 12.24 -3.51 6.50
CA ALA A 42 12.93 -4.65 5.89
C ALA A 42 14.45 -4.55 6.12
N GLN A 43 15.05 -3.38 5.93
CA GLN A 43 16.47 -3.14 6.22
C GLN A 43 16.83 -3.44 7.69
N PHE A 44 15.99 -3.01 8.63
CA PHE A 44 16.19 -3.31 10.05
C PHE A 44 16.12 -4.81 10.36
N LEU A 45 15.11 -5.52 9.83
CA LEU A 45 14.97 -6.96 10.04
C LEU A 45 16.11 -7.74 9.41
N THR A 46 16.56 -7.36 8.21
CA THR A 46 17.73 -7.96 7.56
C THR A 46 18.98 -7.79 8.42
N ALA A 47 19.21 -6.60 8.98
CA ALA A 47 20.33 -6.37 9.90
C ALA A 47 20.26 -7.28 11.14
N ILE A 48 19.07 -7.45 11.75
CA ILE A 48 18.91 -8.41 12.86
C ILE A 48 19.24 -9.84 12.41
N GLY A 49 18.78 -10.25 11.24
CA GLY A 49 19.07 -11.57 10.69
C GLY A 49 20.58 -11.80 10.45
N GLU A 50 21.28 -10.77 9.97
CA GLU A 50 22.74 -10.79 9.81
C GLU A 50 23.47 -10.93 11.15
N PHE A 51 23.09 -10.13 12.15
CA PHE A 51 23.64 -10.26 13.51
C PHE A 51 23.36 -11.63 14.13
N ALA A 52 22.14 -12.16 13.96
CA ALA A 52 21.78 -13.49 14.46
C ALA A 52 22.65 -14.61 13.84
N ARG A 53 23.18 -14.38 12.64
CA ARG A 53 24.10 -15.29 11.93
C ARG A 53 25.59 -14.99 12.18
N GLY A 54 25.89 -14.06 13.10
CA GLY A 54 27.26 -13.75 13.53
C GLY A 54 27.99 -12.70 12.71
N ALA A 55 27.28 -11.87 11.94
CA ALA A 55 27.91 -10.71 11.30
C ALA A 55 28.29 -9.66 12.37
N ASP A 56 29.47 -9.03 12.23
CA ASP A 56 29.91 -7.96 13.13
C ASP A 56 29.20 -6.62 12.85
N GLN A 57 28.70 -6.44 11.63
CA GLN A 57 27.98 -5.26 11.17
C GLN A 57 26.99 -5.63 10.05
N PRO A 58 25.94 -4.83 9.83
CA PRO A 58 25.01 -5.11 8.75
C PRO A 58 25.65 -4.80 7.39
N ASN A 59 25.25 -5.55 6.35
CA ASN A 59 25.73 -5.35 4.98
C ASN A 59 25.36 -3.97 4.42
N VAL A 60 24.23 -3.42 4.86
CA VAL A 60 23.78 -2.07 4.54
C VAL A 60 23.73 -1.25 5.82
N LEU A 61 24.71 -0.37 6.00
CA LEU A 61 24.75 0.54 7.14
C LEU A 61 23.57 1.52 7.10
N PRO A 62 22.87 1.76 8.22
CA PRO A 62 21.79 2.73 8.25
C PRO A 62 22.33 4.15 8.10
N VAL A 63 21.70 4.93 7.23
CA VAL A 63 22.00 6.34 7.00
C VAL A 63 20.84 7.18 7.53
N TRP A 64 21.13 8.08 8.47
CA TRP A 64 20.12 8.87 9.20
C TRP A 64 19.98 10.30 8.67
N ASP A 65 20.10 10.47 7.36
CA ASP A 65 20.09 11.77 6.68
C ASP A 65 18.68 12.28 6.37
N ARG A 66 17.80 12.31 7.39
CA ARG A 66 16.41 12.78 7.23
C ARG A 66 16.31 14.23 6.76
N HIS A 67 17.37 15.00 6.94
CA HIS A 67 17.46 16.39 6.49
C HIS A 67 17.33 16.51 4.95
N LEU A 68 17.63 15.44 4.19
CA LEU A 68 17.43 15.37 2.74
C LEU A 68 15.95 15.50 2.31
N LEU A 69 15.01 15.36 3.25
CA LEU A 69 13.57 15.43 3.02
C LEU A 69 12.91 16.68 3.66
N LEU A 70 13.72 17.64 4.12
CA LEU A 70 13.19 18.88 4.68
C LEU A 70 12.51 19.73 3.61
N ALA A 71 11.51 20.51 4.00
CA ALA A 71 10.90 21.51 3.14
C ALA A 71 11.92 22.56 2.66
N ARG A 72 11.63 23.19 1.52
CA ARG A 72 12.35 24.36 1.03
C ARG A 72 12.13 25.55 1.95
N ASP A 73 13.03 26.51 1.89
CA ASP A 73 12.92 27.80 2.56
C ASP A 73 13.08 28.95 1.53
N PRO A 74 12.00 29.66 1.16
CA PRO A 74 10.63 29.49 1.64
C PRO A 74 9.95 28.22 1.07
N PRO A 75 8.97 27.63 1.78
CA PRO A 75 8.18 26.51 1.26
C PRO A 75 7.39 26.91 0.00
N ALA A 76 7.46 26.11 -1.06
CA ALA A 76 6.83 26.40 -2.34
C ALA A 76 6.28 25.12 -3.02
N PRO A 77 5.10 24.60 -2.61
CA PRO A 77 4.51 23.40 -3.22
C PRO A 77 4.38 23.54 -4.74
N THR A 78 4.91 22.55 -5.48
CA THR A 78 4.94 22.53 -6.96
C THR A 78 3.93 21.55 -7.56
N HIS A 79 3.31 20.71 -6.74
CA HIS A 79 2.35 19.68 -7.15
C HIS A 79 1.04 19.80 -6.38
N ILE A 80 -0.04 19.32 -7.01
CA ILE A 80 -1.32 19.12 -6.33
C ILE A 80 -1.25 17.81 -5.53
N HIS A 81 -1.48 17.90 -4.24
CA HIS A 81 -1.47 16.76 -3.32
C HIS A 81 -2.90 16.33 -2.98
N LEU A 82 -3.53 15.61 -3.90
CA LEU A 82 -4.93 15.14 -3.79
C LEU A 82 -5.19 14.29 -2.53
N GLU A 83 -4.17 13.71 -1.93
CA GLU A 83 -4.27 12.97 -0.67
C GLU A 83 -4.66 13.88 0.52
N TYR A 84 -4.53 15.21 0.40
CA TYR A 84 -4.94 16.20 1.39
C TYR A 84 -6.05 17.13 0.91
N GLU A 85 -6.48 17.03 -0.35
CA GLU A 85 -7.57 17.85 -0.87
C GLU A 85 -8.93 17.31 -0.40
N PRO A 86 -9.81 18.18 0.12
CA PRO A 86 -11.09 17.74 0.65
C PRO A 86 -12.01 17.18 -0.45
N MET A 87 -13.01 16.41 -0.02
CA MET A 87 -14.18 16.07 -0.84
C MET A 87 -15.35 16.85 -0.26
N GLU A 88 -15.80 17.90 -0.95
CA GLU A 88 -16.81 18.85 -0.42
C GLU A 88 -18.16 18.19 -0.12
N ASP A 89 -18.51 17.14 -0.88
CA ASP A 89 -19.73 16.34 -0.75
C ASP A 89 -19.56 15.13 0.19
N ALA A 90 -18.42 14.99 0.89
CA ALA A 90 -18.22 13.87 1.80
C ALA A 90 -19.06 14.01 3.07
N THR A 91 -19.85 12.97 3.35
CA THR A 91 -20.65 12.84 4.57
C THR A 91 -19.90 12.02 5.62
N GLN A 92 -20.37 12.00 6.87
CA GLN A 92 -19.77 11.17 7.92
C GLN A 92 -19.78 9.66 7.57
N GLU A 93 -20.77 9.18 6.83
CA GLU A 93 -20.89 7.77 6.42
C GLU A 93 -19.73 7.35 5.50
N ASP A 94 -19.26 8.27 4.64
CA ASP A 94 -18.15 8.04 3.73
C ASP A 94 -16.81 7.78 4.44
N PHE A 95 -16.69 8.26 5.68
CA PHE A 95 -15.51 8.06 6.54
C PHE A 95 -15.61 6.76 7.37
N HIS A 96 -16.82 6.22 7.60
CA HIS A 96 -17.02 5.07 8.51
C HIS A 96 -16.29 3.80 8.05
N ILE A 97 -16.11 3.61 6.75
CA ILE A 97 -15.41 2.45 6.16
C ILE A 97 -13.94 2.39 6.60
N LEU A 98 -13.31 3.52 6.95
CA LEU A 98 -11.89 3.58 7.34
C LEU A 98 -11.65 3.98 8.80
N LEU A 99 -12.58 4.67 9.46
CA LEU A 99 -12.24 5.45 10.66
C LEU A 99 -12.96 5.08 11.96
N LYS A 100 -14.02 4.24 11.98
CA LYS A 100 -14.70 3.93 13.27
C LYS A 100 -15.15 2.48 13.41
N ALA A 101 -14.86 1.94 14.59
CA ALA A 101 -15.58 0.83 15.19
C ALA A 101 -16.93 1.34 15.77
N PRO A 102 -17.97 0.49 15.85
CA PRO A 102 -17.95 -0.91 15.47
C PRO A 102 -18.05 -1.09 13.96
N VAL A 103 -17.12 -1.91 13.45
CA VAL A 103 -17.15 -2.46 12.11
C VAL A 103 -18.53 -3.09 11.89
N PRO A 104 -19.21 -2.85 10.74
CA PRO A 104 -20.50 -3.48 10.45
C PRO A 104 -20.46 -4.98 10.74
N ALA A 105 -21.49 -5.51 11.41
CA ALA A 105 -21.49 -6.89 11.91
C ALA A 105 -21.35 -7.97 10.82
N ASN A 106 -21.52 -7.60 9.55
CA ASN A 106 -21.55 -8.49 8.38
C ASN A 106 -20.31 -8.38 7.47
N LEU A 107 -19.20 -7.82 7.95
CA LEU A 107 -17.98 -7.80 7.15
C LEU A 107 -17.29 -9.17 7.12
N VAL A 108 -16.95 -9.61 5.91
CA VAL A 108 -16.19 -10.83 5.67
C VAL A 108 -14.83 -10.49 5.08
N GLN A 109 -13.80 -11.17 5.58
CA GLN A 109 -12.46 -11.11 5.01
C GLN A 109 -12.23 -12.33 4.11
N ARG A 110 -11.72 -12.09 2.91
CA ARG A 110 -11.27 -13.10 1.95
C ARG A 110 -9.97 -12.66 1.31
N SER A 111 -9.07 -13.61 1.07
CA SER A 111 -7.83 -13.36 0.35
C SER A 111 -7.96 -13.86 -1.07
N PHE A 112 -7.61 -13.01 -2.04
CA PHE A 112 -7.58 -13.33 -3.46
C PHE A 112 -6.12 -13.51 -3.88
N LEU A 113 -5.83 -14.62 -4.56
CA LEU A 113 -4.48 -14.95 -5.00
C LEU A 113 -4.36 -14.59 -6.48
N PHE A 114 -3.34 -13.80 -6.83
CA PHE A 114 -3.02 -13.46 -8.21
C PHE A 114 -1.71 -14.14 -8.60
N GLY A 115 -1.82 -15.22 -9.36
CA GLY A 115 -0.70 -15.93 -9.95
C GLY A 115 -0.33 -15.41 -11.35
N PRO A 116 0.78 -15.92 -11.92
CA PRO A 116 1.22 -15.66 -13.29
C PRO A 116 0.11 -15.76 -14.36
N LYS A 117 -0.80 -16.73 -14.25
CA LYS A 117 -1.94 -16.89 -15.18
C LYS A 117 -2.92 -15.73 -15.08
N ASP A 118 -3.31 -15.34 -13.87
CA ASP A 118 -4.24 -14.23 -13.63
C ASP A 118 -3.65 -12.91 -14.13
N ILE A 119 -2.38 -12.66 -13.81
CA ILE A 119 -1.67 -11.46 -14.30
C ILE A 119 -1.58 -11.45 -15.82
N SER A 120 -1.37 -12.60 -16.46
CA SER A 120 -1.32 -12.72 -17.90
C SER A 120 -2.69 -12.46 -18.54
N GLY A 121 -3.78 -12.94 -17.93
CA GLY A 121 -5.15 -12.62 -18.34
C GLY A 121 -5.44 -11.12 -18.27
N LEU A 122 -5.02 -10.45 -17.19
CA LEU A 122 -5.23 -9.00 -17.02
C LEU A 122 -4.43 -8.14 -18.02
N LYS A 123 -3.29 -8.63 -18.53
CA LYS A 123 -2.46 -7.87 -19.49
C LYS A 123 -3.19 -7.53 -20.80
N LYS A 124 -4.25 -8.25 -21.18
CA LYS A 124 -5.04 -7.90 -22.37
C LYS A 124 -5.65 -6.50 -22.27
N TYR A 125 -6.00 -6.03 -21.07
CA TYR A 125 -6.55 -4.69 -20.84
C TYR A 125 -5.50 -3.57 -20.90
N ALA A 126 -4.21 -3.92 -20.90
CA ALA A 126 -3.14 -2.96 -21.16
C ALA A 126 -2.97 -2.71 -22.67
N LYS A 127 -3.45 -3.61 -23.54
CA LYS A 127 -3.27 -3.48 -25.00
C LYS A 127 -4.05 -2.32 -25.61
N SER A 128 -5.15 -1.90 -24.98
CA SER A 128 -5.93 -0.73 -25.40
C SER A 128 -5.26 0.61 -25.05
N LEU A 129 -4.10 0.58 -24.38
CA LEU A 129 -3.30 1.75 -24.06
C LEU A 129 -2.26 1.94 -25.17
N GLU A 130 -2.72 2.46 -26.31
CA GLU A 130 -1.96 2.58 -27.57
C GLU A 130 -0.61 3.33 -27.46
N SER A 131 -0.35 4.01 -26.33
CA SER A 131 0.82 4.87 -26.12
C SER A 131 1.69 4.53 -24.90
N VAL A 132 1.44 3.42 -24.21
CA VAL A 132 1.92 3.27 -22.83
C VAL A 132 3.05 2.23 -22.67
N SER A 133 4.12 2.70 -22.02
CA SER A 133 5.23 1.92 -21.46
C SER A 133 4.76 0.74 -20.58
N TYR A 134 5.66 -0.23 -20.35
CA TYR A 134 5.50 -1.37 -19.44
C TYR A 134 4.48 -1.15 -18.30
N VAL A 135 3.45 -2.00 -18.25
CA VAL A 135 2.47 -2.03 -17.16
C VAL A 135 2.92 -3.04 -16.09
N SER A 136 3.01 -2.59 -14.85
CA SER A 136 3.45 -3.41 -13.73
C SER A 136 2.32 -4.30 -13.18
N ARG A 137 2.71 -5.43 -12.56
CA ARG A 137 1.80 -6.32 -11.81
C ARG A 137 0.95 -5.54 -10.80
N PHE A 138 1.57 -4.62 -10.07
CA PHE A 138 0.90 -3.75 -9.11
C PHE A 138 -0.22 -2.92 -9.74
N GLU A 139 0.03 -2.29 -10.89
CA GLU A 139 -0.95 -1.47 -11.60
C GLU A 139 -2.16 -2.31 -12.06
N LEU A 140 -1.91 -3.50 -12.63
CA LEU A 140 -2.96 -4.41 -13.07
C LEU A 140 -3.85 -4.85 -11.91
N ILE A 141 -3.25 -5.34 -10.82
CA ILE A 141 -4.00 -5.79 -9.64
C ILE A 141 -4.79 -4.61 -9.04
N THR A 142 -4.13 -3.47 -8.83
CA THR A 142 -4.76 -2.30 -8.18
C THR A 142 -5.91 -1.74 -9.00
N ALA A 143 -5.77 -1.62 -10.32
CA ALA A 143 -6.87 -1.20 -11.19
C ALA A 143 -8.05 -2.17 -11.13
N SER A 144 -7.77 -3.47 -11.15
CA SER A 144 -8.80 -4.53 -11.11
C SER A 144 -9.56 -4.49 -9.79
N VAL A 145 -8.83 -4.51 -8.68
CA VAL A 145 -9.40 -4.50 -7.33
C VAL A 145 -10.14 -3.19 -7.06
N TRP A 146 -9.59 -2.04 -7.46
CA TRP A 146 -10.27 -0.75 -7.26
C TRP A 146 -11.59 -0.69 -8.02
N ARG A 147 -11.62 -1.04 -9.30
CA ARG A 147 -12.83 -1.05 -10.12
C ARG A 147 -13.86 -2.05 -9.59
N SER A 148 -13.47 -3.31 -9.36
CA SER A 148 -14.39 -4.34 -8.84
C SER A 148 -14.93 -3.99 -7.45
N ARG A 149 -14.11 -3.38 -6.58
CA ARG A 149 -14.55 -2.89 -5.26
C ARG A 149 -15.58 -1.78 -5.38
N THR A 150 -15.37 -0.83 -6.28
CA THR A 150 -16.35 0.24 -6.53
C THR A 150 -17.68 -0.30 -7.02
N ILE A 151 -17.66 -1.22 -7.99
CA ILE A 151 -18.88 -1.88 -8.50
C ILE A 151 -19.61 -2.59 -7.36
N ALA A 152 -18.89 -3.36 -6.55
CA ALA A 152 -19.46 -4.14 -5.46
C ALA A 152 -20.07 -3.30 -4.33
N LEU A 153 -19.57 -2.08 -4.11
CA LEU A 153 -20.06 -1.19 -3.05
C LEU A 153 -21.13 -0.21 -3.53
N ASP A 154 -21.40 -0.17 -4.84
CA ASP A 154 -22.50 0.58 -5.45
C ASP A 154 -22.59 2.04 -4.97
N TYR A 155 -21.46 2.75 -4.99
CA TYR A 155 -21.43 4.18 -4.66
C TYR A 155 -22.27 4.97 -5.67
N ASN A 156 -22.88 6.08 -5.21
CA ASN A 156 -23.55 7.04 -6.07
C ASN A 156 -22.68 7.37 -7.31
N PRO A 157 -23.22 7.22 -8.54
CA PRO A 157 -22.46 7.41 -9.78
C PRO A 157 -21.72 8.74 -9.90
N ASP A 158 -22.22 9.81 -9.26
CA ASP A 158 -21.63 11.14 -9.31
C ASP A 158 -20.56 11.40 -8.27
N HIS A 159 -20.48 10.59 -7.21
CA HIS A 159 -19.48 10.75 -6.18
C HIS A 159 -18.07 10.49 -6.73
N GLU A 160 -17.13 11.35 -6.32
CA GLU A 160 -15.72 11.07 -6.51
C GLU A 160 -15.28 9.92 -5.58
N ILE A 161 -14.57 8.96 -6.17
CA ILE A 161 -13.92 7.86 -5.49
C ILE A 161 -12.42 7.92 -5.76
N ARG A 162 -11.61 7.53 -4.77
CA ARG A 162 -10.14 7.56 -4.88
C ARG A 162 -9.54 6.20 -4.59
N VAL A 163 -8.42 5.88 -5.24
CA VAL A 163 -7.46 4.88 -4.75
C VAL A 163 -6.15 5.58 -4.45
N GLN A 164 -5.59 5.32 -3.27
CA GLN A 164 -4.32 5.89 -2.84
C GLN A 164 -3.32 4.78 -2.52
N PHE A 165 -2.07 4.97 -2.91
CA PHE A 165 -1.00 4.02 -2.63
C PHE A 165 0.36 4.70 -2.48
N PRO A 166 1.25 4.17 -1.61
CA PRO A 166 2.58 4.72 -1.44
C PRO A 166 3.48 4.40 -2.64
N VAL A 167 4.30 5.37 -3.03
CA VAL A 167 5.32 5.25 -4.07
C VAL A 167 6.65 5.67 -3.48
N SER A 168 7.61 4.74 -3.42
CA SER A 168 8.95 5.02 -2.88
C SER A 168 9.64 6.11 -3.70
N SER A 169 10.15 7.12 -3.01
CA SER A 169 10.87 8.25 -3.61
C SER A 169 12.40 8.04 -3.59
N ARG A 170 12.88 7.00 -2.90
CA ARG A 170 14.32 6.72 -2.72
C ARG A 170 15.11 6.74 -4.04
N GLY A 171 14.55 6.16 -5.09
CA GLY A 171 15.19 6.08 -6.40
C GLY A 171 14.79 7.17 -7.39
N THR A 172 13.85 8.06 -7.05
CA THR A 172 13.35 9.10 -7.96
C THR A 172 13.83 10.50 -7.59
N MET A 173 14.30 10.70 -6.35
CA MET A 173 14.95 11.94 -5.95
C MET A 173 16.25 12.18 -6.73
N VAL A 174 16.64 13.44 -6.84
CA VAL A 174 17.87 13.86 -7.53
C VAL A 174 18.70 14.72 -6.56
N PRO A 175 19.85 14.20 -6.05
CA PRO A 175 20.33 12.82 -6.22
C PRO A 175 19.42 11.77 -5.54
N PRO A 176 19.49 10.49 -5.93
CA PRO A 176 18.79 9.42 -5.22
C PRO A 176 19.20 9.37 -3.74
N LEU A 177 18.28 8.92 -2.88
CA LEU A 177 18.61 8.74 -1.47
C LEU A 177 19.68 7.65 -1.30
N PRO A 178 20.55 7.77 -0.28
CA PRO A 178 21.54 6.74 0.02
C PRO A 178 20.91 5.36 0.17
N THR A 179 21.58 4.30 -0.30
CA THR A 179 21.10 2.92 -0.22
C THR A 179 20.67 2.52 1.20
N GLY A 180 21.38 3.04 2.21
CA GLY A 180 21.08 2.79 3.63
C GLY A 180 20.07 3.74 4.27
N PHE A 181 19.45 4.65 3.53
CA PHE A 181 18.53 5.66 4.08
C PHE A 181 17.43 5.00 4.92
N TYR A 182 17.49 5.24 6.23
CA TYR A 182 16.60 4.65 7.20
C TYR A 182 15.56 5.69 7.66
N GLY A 183 14.31 5.49 7.23
CA GLY A 183 13.24 6.46 7.44
C GLY A 183 12.01 6.19 6.57
N ASN A 184 11.09 7.15 6.56
CA ASN A 184 9.99 7.19 5.60
C ASN A 184 10.44 8.00 4.38
N ALA A 185 10.42 7.43 3.18
CA ALA A 185 10.75 8.12 1.93
C ALA A 185 9.83 7.67 0.80
N PHE A 186 8.57 8.06 0.89
CA PHE A 186 7.55 7.79 -0.11
C PHE A 186 6.59 8.96 -0.26
N ALA A 187 6.08 9.15 -1.47
CA ALA A 187 4.91 9.96 -1.76
C ALA A 187 3.65 9.10 -1.79
N ARG A 188 2.46 9.70 -1.66
CA ARG A 188 1.19 9.01 -1.93
C ARG A 188 0.71 9.40 -3.32
N ALA A 189 0.56 8.41 -4.19
CA ALA A 189 -0.14 8.58 -5.45
C ALA A 189 -1.64 8.49 -5.20
N VAL A 190 -2.42 9.30 -5.93
CA VAL A 190 -3.88 9.30 -5.88
C VAL A 190 -4.44 9.24 -7.29
N ALA A 191 -5.20 8.19 -7.58
CA ALA A 191 -6.06 8.15 -8.75
C ALA A 191 -7.50 8.42 -8.32
N CYS A 192 -8.24 9.22 -9.07
CA CYS A 192 -9.63 9.54 -8.80
C CYS A 192 -10.50 9.39 -10.05
N SER A 193 -11.79 9.13 -9.85
CA SER A 193 -12.81 9.15 -10.89
C SER A 193 -14.19 9.31 -10.26
N LYS A 194 -15.20 9.64 -11.07
CA LYS A 194 -16.59 9.43 -10.67
C LYS A 194 -16.89 7.93 -10.61
N SER A 195 -17.63 7.49 -9.59
CA SER A 195 -18.02 6.07 -9.42
C SER A 195 -18.61 5.50 -10.72
N GLY A 196 -19.61 6.16 -11.28
CA GLY A 196 -20.31 5.71 -12.50
C GLY A 196 -19.39 5.61 -13.71
N LYS A 197 -18.43 6.54 -13.83
CA LYS A 197 -17.43 6.52 -14.92
C LYS A 197 -16.46 5.34 -14.75
N LEU A 198 -15.98 5.08 -13.54
CA LEU A 198 -15.10 3.95 -13.27
C LEU A 198 -15.80 2.59 -13.53
N CYS A 199 -17.06 2.45 -13.11
CA CYS A 199 -17.82 1.22 -13.28
C CYS A 199 -18.18 0.93 -14.74
N SER A 200 -18.63 1.95 -15.48
CA SER A 200 -19.09 1.81 -16.87
C SER A 200 -17.96 1.64 -17.90
N ASN A 201 -16.74 2.08 -17.60
CA ASN A 201 -15.61 1.96 -18.52
C ASN A 201 -14.87 0.61 -18.36
N PRO A 202 -14.17 0.14 -19.42
CA PRO A 202 -13.32 -1.04 -19.36
C PRO A 202 -12.19 -0.90 -18.33
N LEU A 203 -11.60 -2.03 -17.89
CA LEU A 203 -10.49 -2.02 -16.94
C LEU A 203 -9.30 -1.14 -17.40
N GLY A 204 -9.07 -1.04 -18.71
CA GLY A 204 -8.03 -0.16 -19.28
C GLY A 204 -8.16 1.30 -18.82
N TYR A 205 -9.38 1.80 -18.61
CA TYR A 205 -9.60 3.15 -18.06
C TYR A 205 -9.07 3.30 -16.63
N ALA A 206 -9.43 2.36 -15.74
CA ALA A 206 -8.93 2.35 -14.36
C ALA A 206 -7.40 2.21 -14.33
N LEU A 207 -6.85 1.38 -15.23
CA LEU A 207 -5.42 1.15 -15.37
C LEU A 207 -4.67 2.43 -15.76
N THR A 208 -5.18 3.20 -16.72
CA THR A 208 -4.62 4.51 -17.08
C THR A 208 -4.54 5.43 -15.88
N LEU A 209 -5.63 5.56 -15.11
CA LEU A 209 -5.68 6.45 -13.95
C LEU A 209 -4.66 6.06 -12.88
N VAL A 210 -4.57 4.76 -12.55
CA VAL A 210 -3.60 4.25 -11.57
C VAL A 210 -2.16 4.51 -12.05
N LYS A 211 -1.88 4.28 -13.33
CA LYS A 211 -0.55 4.50 -13.89
C LYS A 211 -0.18 5.98 -13.88
N GLU A 212 -1.05 6.86 -14.36
CA GLU A 212 -0.81 8.31 -14.36
C GLU A 212 -0.59 8.86 -12.94
N ALA A 213 -1.38 8.40 -11.97
CA ALA A 213 -1.20 8.76 -10.57
C ALA A 213 0.17 8.34 -10.04
N LYS A 214 0.60 7.12 -10.36
CA LYS A 214 1.91 6.60 -9.97
C LYS A 214 3.05 7.37 -10.63
N GLU A 215 2.97 7.68 -11.92
CA GLU A 215 4.00 8.45 -12.63
C GLU A 215 4.11 9.88 -12.10
N LYS A 216 3.00 10.55 -11.79
CA LYS A 216 3.01 11.86 -11.12
C LYS A 216 3.75 11.81 -9.78
N ALA A 217 3.45 10.82 -8.94
CA ALA A 217 4.12 10.65 -7.65
C ALA A 217 5.60 10.26 -7.74
N ARG A 218 6.08 9.84 -8.93
CA ARG A 218 7.50 9.56 -9.21
C ARG A 218 8.28 10.80 -9.67
N ALA A 219 7.64 11.95 -9.86
CA ALA A 219 8.37 13.19 -10.15
C ALA A 219 9.39 13.46 -9.03
N SER A 220 10.60 13.87 -9.40
CA SER A 220 11.74 13.98 -8.48
C SER A 220 11.53 15.00 -7.36
N ASP A 221 10.70 16.01 -7.60
CA ASP A 221 10.36 17.07 -6.65
C ASP A 221 9.01 16.84 -5.94
N PHE A 222 8.31 15.73 -6.21
CA PHE A 222 6.98 15.49 -5.61
C PHE A 222 7.04 15.38 -4.08
N LEU A 223 8.02 14.64 -3.54
CA LEU A 223 8.20 14.49 -2.09
C LEU A 223 8.62 15.81 -1.44
N GLN A 224 9.40 16.62 -2.15
CA GLN A 224 9.82 17.96 -1.71
C GLN A 224 8.62 18.92 -1.66
N SER A 225 7.77 18.90 -2.69
CA SER A 225 6.50 19.63 -2.72
C SER A 225 5.58 19.24 -1.57
N LEU A 226 5.52 17.95 -1.25
CA LEU A 226 4.74 17.45 -0.13
C LEU A 226 5.26 17.98 1.22
N ALA A 227 6.58 18.01 1.40
CA ALA A 227 7.20 18.57 2.60
C ALA A 227 6.83 20.05 2.76
N ASP A 228 6.89 20.84 1.68
CA ASP A 228 6.51 22.24 1.70
C ASP A 228 5.04 22.44 2.06
N LEU A 229 4.14 21.66 1.45
CA LEU A 229 2.71 21.72 1.74
C LEU A 229 2.45 21.42 3.21
N THR A 230 3.16 20.43 3.75
CA THR A 230 3.05 19.99 5.14
C THR A 230 3.48 21.10 6.10
N VAL A 231 4.54 21.84 5.79
CA VAL A 231 4.98 23.00 6.57
C VAL A 231 3.95 24.13 6.48
N LEU A 232 3.49 24.48 5.28
CA LEU A 232 2.54 25.58 5.07
C LEU A 232 1.16 25.32 5.70
N ARG A 233 0.65 24.09 5.60
CA ARG A 233 -0.68 23.71 6.09
C ARG A 233 -0.66 23.06 7.48
N GLY A 234 0.48 23.03 8.16
CA GLY A 234 0.59 22.50 9.52
C GLY A 234 0.26 21.00 9.66
N ARG A 235 0.76 20.17 8.75
CA ARG A 235 0.49 18.72 8.66
C ARG A 235 -1.01 18.41 8.46
N PRO A 236 -1.55 18.70 7.27
CA PRO A 236 -2.97 18.48 7.00
C PRO A 236 -3.37 17.02 7.19
N GLN A 237 -4.62 16.78 7.60
CA GLN A 237 -5.14 15.43 7.67
C GLN A 237 -5.39 14.87 6.28
N MET A 238 -5.04 13.60 6.10
CA MET A 238 -5.26 12.89 4.85
C MET A 238 -6.76 12.69 4.61
N MET A 239 -7.21 12.97 3.40
CA MET A 239 -8.59 12.71 2.98
C MET A 239 -8.77 11.21 2.74
N VAL A 240 -9.74 10.63 3.45
CA VAL A 240 -10.02 9.17 3.41
C VAL A 240 -11.48 8.84 3.12
N ALA A 241 -12.35 9.82 2.94
CA ALA A 241 -13.71 9.58 2.46
C ALA A 241 -13.67 8.87 1.09
N ARG A 242 -14.51 7.84 0.90
CA ARG A 242 -14.63 7.06 -0.36
C ARG A 242 -13.29 6.70 -1.00
N THR A 243 -12.29 6.44 -0.15
CA THR A 243 -10.92 6.21 -0.57
C THR A 243 -10.55 4.76 -0.29
N PHE A 244 -9.98 4.09 -1.28
CA PHE A 244 -9.39 2.77 -1.13
C PHE A 244 -7.86 2.88 -0.96
N LEU A 245 -7.35 2.45 0.18
CA LEU A 245 -5.93 2.49 0.51
C LEU A 245 -5.26 1.17 0.13
N VAL A 246 -4.31 1.22 -0.80
CA VAL A 246 -3.56 0.05 -1.24
C VAL A 246 -2.11 0.20 -0.82
N THR A 247 -1.55 -0.81 -0.17
CA THR A 247 -0.12 -0.88 0.13
C THR A 247 0.46 -2.14 -0.48
N ASP A 248 1.58 -2.04 -1.16
CA ASP A 248 2.29 -3.20 -1.72
C ASP A 248 3.61 -3.40 -0.99
N VAL A 249 3.72 -4.50 -0.23
CA VAL A 249 4.95 -4.91 0.45
C VAL A 249 5.57 -6.16 -0.17
N THR A 250 5.13 -6.58 -1.37
CA THR A 250 5.70 -7.73 -2.08
C THR A 250 7.20 -7.59 -2.31
N ARG A 251 7.69 -6.35 -2.50
CA ARG A 251 9.11 -6.01 -2.66
C ARG A 251 9.88 -5.80 -1.36
N ALA A 252 9.21 -5.83 -0.21
CA ALA A 252 9.88 -5.72 1.08
C ALA A 252 10.53 -7.06 1.49
N SER A 253 10.14 -8.18 0.86
CA SER A 253 10.81 -9.47 1.00
C SER A 253 10.96 -9.93 2.46
N PHE A 254 9.96 -9.65 3.32
CA PHE A 254 10.02 -10.01 4.74
C PHE A 254 10.23 -11.52 4.98
N GLN A 255 9.80 -12.36 4.04
CA GLN A 255 9.99 -13.80 4.09
C GLN A 255 11.44 -14.22 3.81
N ASP A 256 12.24 -13.37 3.16
CA ASP A 256 13.62 -13.68 2.79
C ASP A 256 14.60 -13.35 3.94
N VAL A 257 14.12 -12.74 5.03
CA VAL A 257 14.94 -12.46 6.22
C VAL A 257 15.30 -13.77 6.91
N ASP A 258 16.60 -14.07 6.93
CA ASP A 258 17.15 -15.27 7.55
C ASP A 258 17.79 -14.94 8.91
N PHE A 259 17.20 -15.48 9.98
CA PHE A 259 17.71 -15.37 11.35
C PHE A 259 18.63 -16.53 11.76
N GLY A 260 19.07 -17.37 10.82
CA GLY A 260 19.87 -18.59 11.04
C GLY A 260 19.14 -19.90 10.76
N TRP A 261 17.88 -19.83 10.28
CA TRP A 261 17.04 -21.00 9.97
C TRP A 261 16.55 -21.03 8.52
N GLY A 262 17.11 -20.17 7.65
CA GLY A 262 16.63 -19.93 6.30
C GLY A 262 15.47 -18.92 6.27
N GLY A 263 14.98 -18.66 5.05
CA GLY A 263 13.81 -17.80 4.84
C GLY A 263 12.52 -18.38 5.43
N GLY A 264 11.62 -17.50 5.82
CA GLY A 264 10.29 -17.85 6.30
C GLY A 264 9.38 -18.41 5.20
N ILE A 265 8.42 -19.24 5.61
CA ILE A 265 7.36 -19.76 4.72
C ILE A 265 6.40 -18.64 4.28
N PHE A 266 6.29 -17.59 5.10
CA PHE A 266 5.48 -16.40 4.83
C PHE A 266 6.08 -15.18 5.54
N GLY A 267 6.02 -14.02 4.89
CA GLY A 267 6.44 -12.75 5.46
C GLY A 267 5.51 -11.63 5.03
N GLY A 268 4.70 -11.14 5.96
CA GLY A 268 3.69 -10.14 5.69
C GLY A 268 2.80 -9.88 6.89
N MET A 269 1.79 -9.02 6.72
CA MET A 269 0.84 -8.72 7.78
C MET A 269 -0.17 -9.88 7.90
N PHE A 270 -0.26 -10.47 9.10
CA PHE A 270 -1.20 -11.55 9.41
C PHE A 270 -2.05 -11.17 10.62
N GLY A 271 -3.37 -11.40 10.57
CA GLY A 271 -4.22 -11.43 11.76
C GLY A 271 -4.96 -10.14 12.14
N GLU A 272 -4.72 -9.01 11.47
CA GLU A 272 -5.63 -7.86 11.61
C GLU A 272 -6.75 -8.01 10.58
N LYS A 273 -8.03 -7.86 11.00
CA LYS A 273 -9.12 -7.72 10.02
C LYS A 273 -8.73 -6.53 9.14
N SER A 274 -8.47 -6.76 7.85
CA SER A 274 -8.17 -5.66 6.93
C SER A 274 -9.25 -4.60 7.11
N LEU A 275 -8.84 -3.34 7.31
CA LEU A 275 -9.82 -2.29 7.43
C LEU A 275 -10.64 -2.29 6.12
N PRO A 276 -11.96 -2.08 6.16
CA PRO A 276 -12.81 -2.26 4.98
C PRO A 276 -12.45 -1.35 3.79
N GLY A 277 -11.70 -0.27 4.05
CA GLY A 277 -11.14 0.63 3.05
C GLY A 277 -9.64 0.48 2.78
N SER A 278 -8.96 -0.55 3.30
CA SER A 278 -7.54 -0.76 3.03
C SER A 278 -7.19 -2.22 2.72
N THR A 279 -6.14 -2.40 1.92
CA THR A 279 -5.54 -3.70 1.62
C THR A 279 -4.02 -3.60 1.57
N MET A 280 -3.36 -4.71 1.89
CA MET A 280 -1.91 -4.85 1.82
C MET A 280 -1.55 -6.08 1.00
N TYR A 281 -0.82 -5.88 -0.08
CA TYR A 281 -0.35 -6.96 -0.94
C TYR A 281 0.91 -7.59 -0.36
N THR A 282 0.93 -8.91 -0.31
CA THR A 282 2.08 -9.70 0.16
C THR A 282 2.37 -10.81 -0.85
N ASN A 283 3.60 -11.28 -0.88
CA ASN A 283 3.95 -12.47 -1.66
C ASN A 283 3.68 -13.72 -0.83
N PHE A 284 3.28 -14.79 -1.51
CA PHE A 284 3.13 -16.12 -0.92
C PHE A 284 3.52 -17.16 -1.96
N LYS A 285 4.19 -18.23 -1.53
CA LYS A 285 4.38 -19.42 -2.37
C LYS A 285 3.24 -20.39 -2.10
N ASN A 286 2.44 -20.69 -3.10
CA ASN A 286 1.33 -21.64 -2.97
C ASN A 286 1.84 -23.08 -2.83
N SER A 287 0.91 -24.04 -2.69
CA SER A 287 1.23 -25.48 -2.58
C SER A 287 2.02 -26.03 -3.75
N ASP A 288 1.92 -25.39 -4.92
CA ASP A 288 2.58 -25.80 -6.16
C ASP A 288 3.96 -25.12 -6.32
N GLY A 289 4.38 -24.34 -5.32
CA GLY A 289 5.64 -23.58 -5.33
C GLY A 289 5.61 -22.30 -6.17
N GLU A 290 4.44 -21.93 -6.71
CA GLU A 290 4.25 -20.73 -7.53
C GLU A 290 4.15 -19.50 -6.63
N GLU A 291 4.92 -18.46 -6.97
CA GLU A 291 4.84 -17.16 -6.28
C GLU A 291 3.58 -16.40 -6.73
N VAL A 292 2.69 -16.17 -5.79
CA VAL A 292 1.42 -15.45 -5.99
C VAL A 292 1.37 -14.20 -5.13
N VAL A 293 0.64 -13.19 -5.61
CA VAL A 293 0.33 -12.01 -4.81
C VAL A 293 -0.97 -12.26 -4.05
N VAL A 294 -0.92 -12.16 -2.72
CA VAL A 294 -2.09 -12.25 -1.84
C VAL A 294 -2.69 -10.85 -1.69
N VAL A 295 -3.98 -10.74 -2.00
CA VAL A 295 -4.77 -9.51 -1.84
C VAL A 295 -5.94 -9.76 -0.88
N PRO A 296 -5.78 -9.42 0.42
CA PRO A 296 -6.87 -9.48 1.38
C PRO A 296 -7.90 -8.38 1.12
N MET A 297 -9.18 -8.74 1.12
CA MET A 297 -10.30 -7.82 0.99
C MET A 297 -11.26 -8.03 2.16
N CYS A 298 -11.74 -6.93 2.72
CA CYS A 298 -12.74 -6.91 3.79
C CYS A 298 -13.94 -6.09 3.32
N LEU A 299 -15.06 -6.74 3.05
CA LEU A 299 -16.26 -6.12 2.47
C LEU A 299 -17.51 -6.69 3.15
N PRO A 300 -18.66 -6.00 3.08
CA PRO A 300 -19.95 -6.61 3.42
C PRO A 300 -20.14 -7.90 2.63
N GLU A 301 -20.77 -8.92 3.24
CA GLU A 301 -20.90 -10.25 2.63
C GLU A 301 -21.48 -10.24 1.20
N LEU A 302 -22.55 -9.46 0.97
CA LEU A 302 -23.15 -9.32 -0.37
C LEU A 302 -22.20 -8.64 -1.36
N ALA A 303 -21.52 -7.57 -0.94
CA ALA A 303 -20.51 -6.89 -1.75
C ALA A 303 -19.32 -7.82 -2.06
N MET A 304 -18.93 -8.70 -1.14
CA MET A 304 -17.86 -9.68 -1.38
C MET A 304 -18.22 -10.65 -2.50
N ALA A 305 -19.48 -11.09 -2.59
CA ALA A 305 -19.94 -11.96 -3.67
C ALA A 305 -19.86 -11.26 -5.03
N THR A 306 -20.36 -10.03 -5.13
CA THR A 306 -20.27 -9.21 -6.35
C THR A 306 -18.81 -8.92 -6.72
N PHE A 307 -17.99 -8.53 -5.74
CA PHE A 307 -16.56 -8.27 -5.95
C PHE A 307 -15.83 -9.49 -6.54
N LYS A 308 -16.09 -10.68 -5.99
CA LYS A 308 -15.51 -11.92 -6.48
C LYS A 308 -15.92 -12.18 -7.93
N ALA A 309 -17.21 -12.10 -8.25
CA ALA A 309 -17.70 -12.33 -9.61
C ALA A 309 -17.11 -11.35 -10.63
N GLU A 310 -17.05 -10.06 -10.28
CA GLU A 310 -16.41 -9.03 -11.10
C GLU A 310 -14.94 -9.35 -11.36
N LEU A 311 -14.18 -9.74 -10.34
CA LEU A 311 -12.76 -10.05 -10.47
C LEU A 311 -12.52 -11.30 -11.32
N GLU A 312 -13.31 -12.36 -11.11
CA GLU A 312 -13.23 -13.60 -11.90
C GLU A 312 -13.54 -13.34 -13.39
N SER A 313 -14.53 -12.50 -13.68
CA SER A 313 -14.87 -12.15 -15.07
C SER A 313 -13.72 -11.43 -15.80
N LEU A 314 -12.98 -10.56 -15.10
CA LEU A 314 -11.82 -9.87 -15.69
C LEU A 314 -10.70 -10.85 -16.05
N ILE A 315 -10.45 -11.83 -15.19
CA ILE A 315 -9.38 -12.82 -15.37
C ILE A 315 -9.73 -13.82 -16.47
N GLN A 316 -10.99 -14.23 -16.58
CA GLN A 316 -11.45 -15.29 -17.49
C GLN A 316 -11.84 -14.79 -18.90
N ALA A 317 -12.13 -13.50 -19.07
CA ALA A 317 -12.48 -12.92 -20.38
C ALA A 317 -11.29 -12.94 -21.37
#